data_AF-A0A0N1NG92-F1
#
_entry.id   AF-A0A0N1NG92-F1
#
_cell.length_a   1.000
_cell.length_b   1.000
_cell.length_c   1.000
_cell.angle_alpha   90.00
_cell.angle_beta   90.00
_cell.angle_gamma   90.00
#
_symmetry.space_group_name_H-M   'P 1'
#
loop_
_entity.id
_entity.type
_entity.pdbx_description
1 polymer ?
#
loop_
_entity_poly.entity_id
_entity_poly.type
_entity_poly.pdbx_seq_one_letter_code
_entity_poly.pdbx_strand_id
1 'polypeptide(L)'
;MSLEQHRASGPVDDTGDEVPEPSDEERAAWVRVRRSATGMCHHEARSALATAQKAARGGSPTGRDAVVARAEVEEWERVTGTLADHAGPYDPADDPFVQGEQDARDGPASVAPRAQTLPRQR
;
A
#
# COMPACT_ATOMS: atom_id res chain seq x y z
N MET A 1 39.11 7.51 -41.92
CA MET A 1 38.61 8.49 -40.93
C MET A 1 37.30 7.94 -40.36
N SER A 2 37.42 6.98 -39.44
CA SER A 2 36.30 6.31 -38.79
C SER A 2 35.97 7.04 -37.50
N LEU A 3 34.72 7.46 -37.33
CA LEU A 3 34.17 7.82 -36.02
C LEU A 3 32.80 7.15 -35.91
N GLU A 4 32.82 5.86 -35.59
CA GLU A 4 31.71 5.17 -34.94
C GLU A 4 31.47 5.85 -33.59
N GLN A 5 30.45 6.70 -33.50
CA GLN A 5 29.92 7.13 -32.21
C GLN A 5 28.82 6.16 -31.79
N HIS A 6 29.25 4.97 -31.35
CA HIS A 6 28.43 4.09 -30.53
C HIS A 6 28.25 4.76 -29.17
N ARG A 7 27.19 5.56 -29.04
CA ARG A 7 26.67 5.95 -27.72
C ARG A 7 26.01 4.71 -27.14
N ALA A 8 26.82 3.89 -26.47
CA ALA A 8 26.33 2.85 -25.58
C ALA A 8 25.57 3.53 -24.45
N SER A 9 24.26 3.65 -24.61
CA SER A 9 23.34 3.77 -23.48
C SER A 9 23.54 2.50 -22.66
N GLY A 10 24.31 2.62 -21.57
CA GLY A 10 24.41 1.55 -20.58
C GLY A 10 23.00 1.16 -20.12
N PRO A 11 22.78 -0.11 -19.77
CA PRO A 11 21.51 -0.52 -19.21
C PRO A 11 21.25 0.36 -17.98
N VAL A 12 20.13 1.07 -17.99
CA VAL A 12 19.58 1.58 -16.76
C VAL A 12 19.37 0.34 -15.90
N ASP A 13 20.12 0.25 -14.80
CA ASP A 13 19.78 -0.65 -13.71
C ASP A 13 18.42 -0.15 -13.22
N ASP A 14 17.37 -0.69 -13.84
CA ASP A 14 16.01 -0.72 -13.32
C ASP A 14 16.06 -1.66 -12.11
N THR A 15 16.79 -1.24 -11.09
CA THR A 15 16.58 -1.73 -9.74
C THR A 15 15.27 -1.09 -9.32
N GLY A 16 14.17 -1.62 -9.85
CA GLY A 16 12.85 -1.38 -9.32
C GLY A 16 12.96 -1.65 -7.83
N ASP A 17 12.84 -0.59 -7.05
CA ASP A 17 12.56 -0.65 -5.63
C ASP A 17 11.18 -1.31 -5.53
N GLU A 18 11.16 -2.64 -5.69
CA GLU A 18 9.97 -3.45 -5.59
C GLU A 18 9.64 -3.42 -4.10
N VAL A 19 8.84 -2.42 -3.72
CA VAL A 19 8.31 -2.30 -2.37
C VAL A 19 7.63 -3.64 -2.09
N PRO A 20 8.15 -4.44 -1.13
CA PRO A 20 7.64 -5.78 -0.93
C PRO A 20 6.15 -5.69 -0.61
N GLU A 21 5.36 -6.49 -1.33
CA GLU A 21 3.92 -6.58 -1.12
C GLU A 21 3.62 -6.82 0.37
N PRO A 22 2.65 -6.11 0.95
CA PRO A 22 2.32 -6.24 2.37
C PRO A 22 1.90 -7.69 2.65
N SER A 23 2.42 -8.24 3.75
CA SER A 23 2.07 -9.58 4.18
C SER A 23 0.59 -9.67 4.57
N ASP A 24 0.03 -10.89 4.57
CA ASP A 24 -1.37 -11.11 4.93
C ASP A 24 -1.70 -10.63 6.35
N GLU A 25 -0.73 -10.64 7.26
CA GLU A 25 -0.93 -10.14 8.63
C GLU A 25 -0.94 -8.62 8.72
N GLU A 26 -0.10 -7.94 7.93
CA GLU A 26 -0.14 -6.49 7.82
C GLU A 26 -1.48 -6.05 7.23
N ARG A 27 -1.94 -6.72 6.15
CA ARG A 27 -3.28 -6.51 5.60
C ARG A 27 -4.39 -6.80 6.61
N ALA A 28 -4.27 -7.88 7.39
CA ALA A 28 -5.24 -8.17 8.46
C ALA A 28 -5.24 -7.08 9.54
N ALA A 29 -4.08 -6.49 9.83
CA ALA A 29 -3.94 -5.37 10.76
C ALA A 29 -4.65 -4.12 10.24
N TRP A 30 -4.45 -3.80 8.95
CA TRP A 30 -5.13 -2.70 8.29
C TRP A 30 -6.65 -2.86 8.33
N VAL A 31 -7.17 -4.05 8.03
CA VAL A 31 -8.61 -4.35 8.11
C VAL A 31 -9.15 -4.14 9.54
N ARG A 32 -8.40 -4.50 10.59
CA ARG A 32 -8.81 -4.24 11.98
C ARG A 32 -8.88 -2.75 12.30
N VAL A 33 -7.88 -1.99 11.86
CA VAL A 33 -7.84 -0.53 12.04
C VAL A 33 -9.04 0.11 11.35
N ARG A 34 -9.29 -0.20 10.07
CA ARG A 34 -10.42 0.35 9.31
C ARG A 34 -11.77 0.03 9.93
N ARG A 35 -11.96 -1.22 10.39
CA ARG A 35 -13.18 -1.61 11.12
C ARG A 35 -13.37 -0.80 12.40
N SER A 36 -12.28 -0.55 13.12
CA SER A 36 -12.32 0.25 14.35
C SER A 36 -12.59 1.73 14.06
N ALA A 37 -12.03 2.24 12.96
CA ALA A 37 -12.17 3.62 12.53
C ALA A 37 -13.55 3.95 11.95
N THR A 38 -14.29 2.95 11.44
CA THR A 38 -15.58 3.17 10.77
C THR A 38 -16.53 3.94 11.68
N GLY A 39 -17.01 5.09 11.22
CA GLY A 39 -17.87 6.00 11.98
C GLY A 39 -17.14 7.06 12.83
N MET A 40 -15.82 6.99 12.98
CA MET A 40 -15.05 7.95 13.78
C MET A 40 -14.84 9.28 13.05
N CYS A 41 -14.89 10.39 13.79
CA CYS A 41 -14.42 11.68 13.29
C CYS A 41 -12.88 11.81 13.38
N HIS A 42 -12.32 12.85 12.75
CA HIS A 42 -10.87 13.11 12.75
C HIS A 42 -10.25 13.10 14.16
N HIS A 43 -10.90 13.72 15.15
CA HIS A 43 -10.37 13.78 16.52
C HIS A 43 -10.31 12.42 17.20
N GLU A 44 -11.34 11.60 17.03
CA GLU A 44 -11.40 10.25 17.59
C GLU A 44 -10.33 9.35 16.96
N ALA A 45 -10.20 9.37 15.64
CA ALA A 45 -9.17 8.65 14.92
C ALA A 45 -7.76 9.11 15.32
N ARG A 46 -7.55 10.42 15.54
CA ARG A 46 -6.26 10.97 16.00
C ARG A 46 -5.91 10.51 17.42
N SER A 47 -6.90 10.42 18.31
CA SER A 47 -6.71 9.85 19.65
C SER A 47 -6.40 8.35 19.62
N ALA A 48 -7.05 7.60 18.72
CA ALA A 48 -6.75 6.19 18.50
C ALA A 48 -5.32 5.99 17.96
N LEU A 49 -4.90 6.81 16.98
CA LEU A 49 -3.53 6.82 16.45
C LEU A 49 -2.49 7.03 17.57
N ALA A 50 -2.70 8.04 18.43
CA ALA A 50 -1.78 8.30 19.54
C ALA A 50 -1.69 7.10 20.50
N THR A 51 -2.79 6.37 20.70
CA THR A 51 -2.83 5.15 21.51
C THR A 51 -2.06 4.01 20.84
N ALA A 52 -2.25 3.80 19.53
CA ALA A 52 -1.51 2.80 18.76
C ALA A 52 0.00 3.07 18.77
N GLN A 53 0.40 4.33 18.55
CA GLN A 53 1.81 4.75 18.62
C GLN A 53 2.43 4.50 20.01
N LYS A 54 1.66 4.76 21.08
CA LYS A 54 2.10 4.47 22.44
C LYS A 54 2.25 2.96 22.67
N ALA A 55 1.31 2.15 22.19
CA ALA A 55 1.37 0.70 22.30
C ALA A 55 2.59 0.12 21.56
N ALA A 56 2.83 0.56 20.32
CA ALA A 56 3.98 0.14 19.52
C ALA A 56 5.32 0.47 20.19
N ARG A 57 5.43 1.63 20.86
CA ARG A 57 6.64 2.03 21.59
C ARG A 57 6.78 1.37 22.97
N GLY A 58 5.67 1.16 23.66
CA GLY A 58 5.64 0.71 25.06
C GLY A 58 5.60 -0.81 25.24
N GLY A 59 5.18 -1.57 24.23
CA GLY A 59 4.95 -3.01 24.34
C GLY A 59 6.18 -3.89 24.12
N SER A 60 7.36 -3.32 23.81
CA SER A 60 8.53 -4.04 23.29
C SER A 60 8.16 -5.18 22.31
N PRO A 61 7.27 -4.94 21.31
CA PRO A 61 6.93 -5.98 20.36
C PRO A 61 8.19 -6.40 19.60
N THR A 62 8.38 -7.71 19.41
CA THR A 62 9.57 -8.27 18.74
C THR A 62 9.19 -9.05 17.50
N GLY A 63 10.06 -9.01 16.48
CA GLY A 63 9.88 -9.76 15.25
C GLY A 63 8.55 -9.40 14.58
N ARG A 64 7.68 -10.40 14.44
CA ARG A 64 6.42 -10.29 13.71
C ARG A 64 5.43 -9.31 14.33
N ASP A 65 5.34 -9.29 15.66
CA ASP A 65 4.44 -8.37 16.37
C ASP A 65 4.85 -6.90 16.18
N ALA A 66 6.15 -6.64 15.98
CA ALA A 66 6.65 -5.30 15.72
C ALA A 66 6.23 -4.80 14.33
N VAL A 67 6.24 -5.70 13.34
CA VAL A 67 5.77 -5.42 11.97
C VAL A 67 4.28 -5.13 11.98
N VAL A 68 3.48 -5.98 12.66
CA VAL A 68 2.03 -5.78 12.79
C VAL A 68 1.71 -4.46 13.50
N ALA A 69 2.38 -4.16 14.62
CA ALA A 69 2.16 -2.91 15.35
C ALA A 69 2.52 -1.67 14.51
N ARG A 70 3.58 -1.76 13.69
CA ARG A 70 3.95 -0.70 12.74
C ARG A 70 2.86 -0.54 11.66
N ALA A 71 2.41 -1.63 11.07
CA ALA A 71 1.35 -1.61 10.06
C ALA A 71 0.03 -1.02 10.59
N GLU A 72 -0.32 -1.28 11.85
CA GLU A 72 -1.49 -0.64 12.49
C GLU A 72 -1.32 0.87 12.64
N VAL A 73 -0.14 1.34 13.06
CA VAL A 73 0.15 2.77 13.17
C VAL A 73 0.08 3.46 11.81
N GLU A 74 0.68 2.86 10.78
CA GLU A 74 0.66 3.39 9.41
C GLU A 74 -0.76 3.48 8.86
N GLU A 75 -1.61 2.49 9.13
CA GLU A 75 -3.02 2.54 8.73
C GLU A 75 -3.78 3.65 9.47
N TRP A 76 -3.55 3.80 10.78
CA TRP A 76 -4.16 4.90 11.54
C TRP A 76 -3.72 6.27 11.02
N GLU A 77 -2.46 6.43 10.63
CA GLU A 77 -1.96 7.65 10.01
C GLU A 77 -2.69 7.95 8.70
N ARG A 78 -2.89 6.95 7.85
CA ARG A 78 -3.66 7.11 6.60
C ARG A 78 -5.11 7.51 6.87
N VAL A 79 -5.81 6.78 7.75
CA VAL A 79 -7.21 7.08 8.12
C VAL A 79 -7.33 8.52 8.65
N THR A 80 -6.42 8.95 9.53
CA THR A 80 -6.45 10.31 10.06
C THR A 80 -6.15 11.38 9.00
N GLY A 81 -5.31 11.05 8.02
CA GLY A 81 -5.06 11.88 6.84
C GLY A 81 -6.32 12.04 5.98
N THR A 82 -6.98 10.93 5.61
CA THR A 82 -8.24 10.95 4.86
C THR A 82 -9.30 11.79 5.58
N LEU A 83 -9.42 11.64 6.89
CA LEU A 83 -10.35 12.41 7.72
C LEU A 83 -9.97 13.88 7.91
N ALA A 84 -8.72 14.27 7.67
CA ALA A 84 -8.31 15.67 7.78
C ALA A 84 -8.87 16.51 6.63
N ASP A 85 -8.98 15.91 5.44
CA ASP A 85 -9.48 16.55 4.23
C ASP A 85 -10.99 16.36 4.00
N HIS A 86 -11.62 15.45 4.76
CA HIS A 86 -13.05 15.11 4.63
C HIS A 86 -13.89 15.58 5.83
N ALA A 87 -15.01 16.26 5.55
CA ALA A 87 -15.97 16.66 6.56
C ALA A 87 -17.01 15.54 6.79
N GLY A 88 -16.63 14.51 7.56
CA GLY A 88 -17.54 13.42 7.89
C GLY A 88 -16.87 12.31 8.71
N PRO A 89 -17.66 11.35 9.22
CA PRO A 89 -17.12 10.15 9.81
C PRO A 89 -16.36 9.32 8.77
N TYR A 90 -15.42 8.50 9.22
CA TYR A 90 -14.69 7.61 8.33
C TYR A 90 -15.63 6.52 7.79
N ASP A 91 -15.69 6.40 6.47
CA ASP A 91 -16.30 5.27 5.77
C ASP A 91 -15.23 4.65 4.85
N PRO A 92 -14.86 3.36 5.04
CA PRO A 92 -13.92 2.69 4.15
C PRO A 92 -14.42 2.57 2.71
N ALA A 93 -15.72 2.70 2.45
CA ALA A 93 -16.25 2.72 1.09
C ALA A 93 -15.87 4.00 0.32
N ASP A 94 -15.61 5.11 1.04
CA ASP A 94 -15.24 6.40 0.48
C ASP A 94 -13.71 6.63 0.49
N ASP A 95 -12.92 5.67 0.98
CA ASP A 95 -11.47 5.76 1.08
C ASP A 95 -10.80 5.35 -0.25
N PRO A 96 -10.13 6.26 -0.97
CA PRO A 96 -9.51 5.96 -2.27
C PRO A 96 -8.44 4.87 -2.20
N PHE A 97 -7.73 4.73 -1.07
CA PHE A 97 -6.74 3.66 -0.92
C PHE A 97 -7.42 2.29 -0.84
N VAL A 98 -8.53 2.21 -0.10
CA VAL A 98 -9.32 0.98 0.05
C VAL A 98 -9.97 0.58 -1.27
N GLN A 99 -10.47 1.55 -2.05
CA GLN A 99 -10.99 1.34 -3.39
C GLN A 99 -9.91 0.77 -4.34
N GLY A 100 -8.70 1.35 -4.32
CA GLY A 100 -7.57 0.85 -5.12
C GLY A 100 -7.15 -0.59 -4.76
N GLU A 101 -7.17 -0.97 -3.48
CA GLU A 101 -6.91 -2.35 -3.06
C GLU A 101 -7.99 -3.33 -3.55
N GLN A 102 -9.26 -2.92 -3.52
CA GLN A 102 -10.37 -3.73 -4.04
C GLN A 102 -10.27 -3.89 -5.55
N ASP A 103 -10.03 -2.81 -6.29
CA ASP A 103 -9.85 -2.83 -7.73
C ASP A 103 -8.68 -3.72 -8.16
N ALA A 104 -7.56 -3.70 -7.42
CA ALA A 104 -6.42 -4.58 -7.67
C ALA A 104 -6.75 -6.06 -7.44
N ARG A 105 -7.64 -6.35 -6.49
CA ARG A 105 -8.11 -7.71 -6.17
C ARG A 105 -9.14 -8.23 -7.18
N ASP A 106 -10.04 -7.36 -7.62
CA ASP A 106 -11.13 -7.68 -8.54
C ASP A 106 -10.72 -7.58 -10.02
N GLY A 107 -9.59 -6.92 -10.29
CA GLY A 107 -8.99 -6.85 -11.61
C GLY A 107 -8.58 -8.22 -12.15
N PRO A 108 -8.55 -8.40 -13.49
CA PRO A 108 -8.07 -9.63 -14.08
C PRO A 108 -6.59 -9.81 -13.73
N ALA A 109 -6.28 -10.84 -12.92
CA ALA A 109 -4.92 -11.26 -12.59
C ALA A 109 -4.07 -11.26 -13.86
N SER A 110 -3.17 -10.28 -13.97
CA SER A 110 -2.21 -10.13 -15.07
C SER A 110 -2.85 -10.26 -16.46
N VAL A 111 -3.06 -9.13 -17.15
CA VAL A 111 -2.98 -9.17 -18.62
C VAL A 111 -1.56 -9.60 -18.97
N ALA A 112 -1.33 -10.91 -19.01
CA ALA A 112 -0.15 -11.51 -19.59
C ALA A 112 0.00 -10.89 -20.99
N PRO A 113 1.20 -10.41 -21.37
CA PRO A 113 1.39 -9.90 -22.72
C PRO A 113 1.03 -11.03 -23.68
N ARG A 114 -0.09 -10.86 -24.41
CA ARG A 114 -0.54 -11.80 -25.44
C ARG A 114 0.66 -12.02 -26.35
N ALA A 115 1.23 -13.22 -26.27
CA ALA A 115 2.25 -13.66 -27.20
C ALA A 115 1.69 -13.45 -28.61
N GLN A 116 2.22 -12.44 -29.29
CA GLN A 116 1.89 -12.15 -30.67
C GLN A 116 2.39 -13.35 -31.48
N THR A 117 1.48 -14.28 -31.74
CA THR A 117 1.72 -15.38 -32.68
C THR A 117 1.73 -14.75 -34.06
N LEU A 118 2.92 -14.45 -34.57
CA LEU A 118 3.14 -14.07 -35.95
C LEU A 118 2.64 -15.20 -36.88
N PRO A 119 1.87 -14.90 -37.94
CA PRO A 119 1.53 -15.90 -38.93
C PRO A 119 2.77 -16.30 -39.73
N ARG A 120 2.98 -17.61 -39.81
CA ARG A 120 3.98 -18.28 -40.64
C ARG A 120 3.62 -18.03 -42.12
N GLN A 121 4.32 -17.11 -42.78
CA GLN A 121 4.25 -16.97 -44.24
C GLN A 121 5.11 -18.06 -44.88
N ARG A 122 4.56 -18.66 -45.94
CA ARG A 122 5.10 -19.79 -46.73
C ARG A 122 6.31 -19.40 -47.55
#